data_AF-A0A415H886-F1
#
_entry.id   AF-A0A415H886-F1
#
_cell.length_a   1.000
_cell.length_b   1.000
_cell.length_c   1.000
_cell.angle_alpha   90.00
_cell.angle_beta   90.00
_cell.angle_gamma   90.00
#
_symmetry.space_group_name_H-M   'P 1'
#
loop_
_entity.id
_entity.type
_entity.pdbx_description
1 polymer ?
#
loop_
_entity_poly.entity_id
_entity_poly.type
_entity_poly.pdbx_seq_one_letter_code
_entity_poly.pdbx_strand_id
1 'polypeptide(L)'
;MLNNWNFWLSLITAMTAILAVVLSVKQISLSNKHHLFERRLKVYMIVSGLVCLYKENRNLIERKRKDEPQFAIDHEFIWLTNNTYMEAQSEAIVHPLEQPYHKDFLKKREELRRLATEIRLIFKKPINELYGKFVECYEKTLFRMYQYQIIIDKMMKENEKNPMTAEELQKFFPEKEHRIRMYDAMEELKVSYQALVDQKADEKITKYIRL
;
A
#
# COMPACT_ATOMS: atom_id res chain seq x y z
N MET A 1 -31.44 52.60 -34.89
CA MET A 1 -31.11 51.57 -33.88
C MET A 1 -29.61 51.38 -33.66
N LEU A 2 -28.76 51.48 -34.69
CA LEU A 2 -27.30 51.24 -34.58
C LEU A 2 -26.51 52.34 -33.83
N ASN A 3 -27.06 53.53 -33.60
CA ASN A 3 -26.38 54.62 -32.88
C ASN A 3 -26.76 54.71 -31.39
N ASN A 4 -27.43 53.67 -30.86
CA ASN A 4 -27.90 53.67 -29.48
C ASN A 4 -26.79 53.11 -28.57
N TRP A 5 -26.08 53.98 -27.86
CA TRP A 5 -24.93 53.61 -27.01
C TRP A 5 -25.24 52.47 -26.03
N ASN A 6 -26.46 52.47 -25.48
CA ASN A 6 -26.94 51.41 -24.58
C ASN A 6 -27.00 50.02 -25.24
N PHE A 7 -27.28 49.95 -26.54
CA PHE A 7 -27.27 48.68 -27.29
C PHE A 7 -25.85 48.10 -27.38
N TRP A 8 -24.87 48.94 -27.72
CA TRP A 8 -23.46 48.52 -27.79
C TRP A 8 -22.91 48.13 -26.41
N LEU A 9 -23.26 48.88 -25.37
CA LEU A 9 -22.85 48.57 -23.99
C LEU A 9 -23.46 47.24 -23.51
N SER A 10 -24.74 46.98 -23.81
CA SER A 10 -25.38 45.70 -23.53
C SER A 10 -24.75 44.55 -24.30
N LEU A 11 -24.39 44.76 -25.58
CA LEU A 11 -23.74 43.74 -26.40
C LEU A 11 -22.35 43.39 -25.87
N ILE A 12 -21.54 44.40 -25.53
CA ILE A 12 -20.21 44.20 -24.93
C ILE A 12 -20.32 43.47 -23.59
N THR A 13 -21.28 43.85 -22.75
CA THR A 13 -21.51 43.20 -21.45
C THR A 13 -21.89 41.73 -21.63
N ALA A 14 -22.80 41.43 -22.57
CA ALA A 14 -23.21 40.06 -22.89
C ALA A 14 -22.02 39.22 -23.41
N MET A 15 -21.21 39.77 -24.32
CA MET A 15 -20.00 39.08 -24.80
C MET A 15 -18.99 38.83 -23.67
N THR A 16 -18.78 39.81 -22.80
CA THR A 16 -17.87 39.70 -21.65
C THR A 16 -18.33 38.61 -20.69
N ALA A 17 -19.63 38.52 -20.41
CA ALA A 17 -20.21 37.46 -19.58
C ALA A 17 -20.02 36.06 -20.20
N ILE A 18 -20.26 35.91 -21.50
CA ILE A 18 -20.04 34.63 -22.20
C ILE A 18 -18.56 34.23 -22.13
N LEU A 19 -17.63 35.16 -22.39
CA LEU A 19 -16.20 34.91 -22.29
C LEU A 19 -15.79 34.50 -20.86
N ALA A 20 -16.34 35.17 -19.84
CA ALA A 20 -16.07 34.82 -18.45
C ALA A 20 -16.53 33.40 -18.10
N VAL A 21 -17.69 32.96 -18.59
CA VAL A 21 -18.18 31.58 -18.40
C VAL A 21 -17.25 30.57 -19.10
N VAL A 22 -16.85 30.83 -20.35
CA VAL A 22 -15.94 29.94 -21.09
C VAL A 22 -14.59 29.82 -20.38
N LEU A 23 -14.02 30.93 -19.91
CA LEU A 23 -12.78 30.93 -19.13
C LEU A 23 -12.94 30.14 -17.82
N SER A 24 -14.06 30.32 -17.11
CA SER A 24 -14.35 29.59 -15.87
C SER A 24 -14.44 28.08 -16.08
N VAL A 25 -15.14 27.63 -17.13
CA VAL A 25 -15.23 26.21 -17.48
C VAL A 25 -13.86 25.64 -17.82
N LYS A 26 -13.04 26.38 -18.58
CA LYS A 26 -11.68 25.97 -18.92
C LYS A 26 -10.79 25.88 -17.67
N GLN A 27 -10.90 26.84 -16.76
CA GLN A 27 -10.14 26.85 -15.50
C GLN A 27 -10.52 25.67 -14.60
N ILE A 28 -11.83 25.36 -14.45
CA ILE A 28 -12.30 24.20 -13.67
C ILE A 28 -11.77 22.90 -14.28
N SER A 29 -11.83 22.76 -15.61
CA SER A 29 -11.31 21.59 -16.31
C SER A 29 -9.80 21.40 -16.07
N LEU A 30 -9.04 22.49 -16.14
CA LEU A 30 -7.59 22.47 -15.88
C LEU A 30 -7.28 22.15 -14.41
N SER A 31 -8.00 22.75 -13.47
CA SER A 31 -7.89 22.46 -12.04
C SER A 31 -8.13 20.99 -11.73
N ASN A 32 -9.17 20.39 -12.33
CA ASN A 32 -9.48 18.97 -12.15
C ASN A 32 -8.36 18.06 -12.68
N LYS A 33 -7.72 18.43 -13.80
CA LYS A 33 -6.57 17.71 -14.35
C LYS A 33 -5.36 17.78 -13.42
N HIS A 34 -5.05 18.96 -12.87
CA HIS A 34 -3.96 19.12 -11.90
C HIS A 34 -4.21 18.31 -10.64
N HIS A 35 -5.43 18.35 -10.08
CA HIS A 35 -5.78 17.56 -8.91
C HIS A 35 -5.63 16.05 -9.16
N LEU A 36 -6.05 15.55 -10.34
CA LEU A 36 -5.85 14.15 -10.71
C LEU A 36 -4.36 13.79 -10.87
N PHE A 37 -3.57 14.69 -11.46
CA PHE A 37 -2.12 14.53 -11.60
C PHE A 37 -1.44 14.39 -10.24
N GLU A 38 -1.69 15.33 -9.32
CA GLU A 38 -1.11 15.31 -7.97
C GLU A 38 -1.50 14.05 -7.21
N ARG A 39 -2.77 13.64 -7.32
CA ARG A 39 -3.27 12.41 -6.70
C ARG A 39 -2.55 11.17 -7.23
N ARG A 40 -2.39 11.04 -8.55
CA ARG A 40 -1.64 9.94 -9.18
C ARG A 40 -0.18 9.93 -8.77
N LEU A 41 0.46 11.10 -8.75
CA LEU A 41 1.85 11.23 -8.34
C LEU A 41 2.03 10.79 -6.88
N LYS A 42 1.18 11.27 -5.96
CA LYS A 42 1.22 10.88 -4.55
C LYS A 42 1.07 9.37 -4.36
N VAL A 43 0.05 8.78 -4.98
CA VAL A 43 -0.19 7.33 -4.90
C VAL A 43 1.00 6.55 -5.47
N TYR A 44 1.55 6.98 -6.62
CA TYR A 44 2.72 6.36 -7.21
C TYR A 44 3.93 6.39 -6.27
N MET A 45 4.25 7.53 -5.67
CA MET A 45 5.39 7.66 -4.75
C MET A 45 5.28 6.71 -3.55
N ILE A 46 4.08 6.59 -2.96
CA ILE A 46 3.82 5.66 -1.86
C ILE A 46 4.07 4.21 -2.31
N VAL A 47 3.45 3.81 -3.41
CA VAL A 47 3.52 2.43 -3.91
C VAL A 47 4.93 2.07 -4.35
N SER A 48 5.63 2.97 -5.04
CA SER A 48 7.04 2.79 -5.38
C SER A 48 7.91 2.62 -4.15
N GLY A 49 7.62 3.33 -3.05
CA GLY A 49 8.29 3.09 -1.77
C GLY A 49 8.09 1.67 -1.24
N LEU A 50 6.88 1.13 -1.32
CA LEU A 50 6.59 -0.26 -0.92
C LEU A 50 7.28 -1.29 -1.83
N VAL A 51 7.29 -1.04 -3.14
CA VAL A 51 7.99 -1.89 -4.12
C VAL A 51 9.49 -1.87 -3.87
N CYS A 52 10.05 -0.70 -3.55
CA CYS A 52 11.47 -0.55 -3.21
C CYS A 52 11.84 -1.34 -1.95
N LEU A 53 11.04 -1.21 -0.88
CA LEU A 53 11.24 -1.99 0.34
C LEU A 53 11.23 -3.49 0.08
N TYR A 54 10.26 -3.98 -0.71
CA TYR A 54 10.22 -5.39 -1.08
C TYR A 54 11.48 -5.81 -1.84
N LYS A 55 11.87 -5.02 -2.84
CA LYS A 55 13.02 -5.31 -3.71
C LYS A 55 14.33 -5.35 -2.94
N GLU A 56 14.56 -4.39 -2.05
CA GLU A 56 15.79 -4.29 -1.24
C GLU A 56 15.92 -5.44 -0.25
N ASN A 57 14.80 -5.90 0.31
CA ASN A 57 14.77 -6.96 1.33
C ASN A 57 14.41 -8.34 0.76
N ARG A 58 14.35 -8.47 -0.57
CA ARG A 58 13.90 -9.67 -1.28
C ARG A 58 14.62 -10.94 -0.82
N ASN A 59 15.93 -10.88 -0.64
CA ASN A 59 16.73 -12.05 -0.26
C ASN A 59 16.37 -12.59 1.13
N LEU A 60 15.90 -11.73 2.03
CA LEU A 60 15.44 -12.11 3.36
C LEU A 60 14.04 -12.72 3.29
N ILE A 61 13.15 -12.12 2.52
CA ILE A 61 11.75 -12.54 2.38
C ILE A 61 11.62 -13.85 1.57
N GLU A 62 12.45 -14.03 0.54
CA GLU A 62 12.42 -15.17 -0.36
C GLU A 62 13.40 -16.29 0.04
N ARG A 63 13.96 -16.23 1.27
CA ARG A 63 14.88 -17.26 1.77
C ARG A 63 14.24 -18.63 1.80
N LYS A 64 15.08 -19.67 1.68
CA LYS A 64 14.60 -21.06 1.67
C LYS A 64 13.82 -21.35 2.95
N ARG A 65 12.54 -21.67 2.78
CA ARG A 65 11.62 -22.02 3.86
C ARG A 65 12.08 -23.32 4.51
N LYS A 66 12.16 -23.33 5.84
CA LYS A 66 12.44 -24.51 6.64
C LYS A 66 11.16 -24.96 7.35
N ASP A 67 11.05 -26.26 7.62
CA ASP A 67 9.94 -26.81 8.42
C ASP A 67 10.24 -26.67 9.94
N GLU A 68 10.64 -25.47 10.36
CA GLU A 68 10.94 -25.11 11.75
C GLU A 68 10.32 -23.75 12.10
N PRO A 69 9.97 -23.50 13.37
CA PRO A 69 9.48 -22.19 13.80
C PRO A 69 10.47 -21.06 13.46
N GLN A 70 9.93 -19.94 12.99
CA GLN A 70 10.69 -18.74 12.65
C GLN A 70 10.57 -17.72 13.77
N PHE A 71 11.50 -17.75 14.73
CA PHE A 71 11.51 -16.85 15.88
C PHE A 71 11.90 -15.39 15.54
N ALA A 72 12.49 -15.16 14.37
CA ALA A 72 13.01 -13.86 13.92
C ALA A 72 12.11 -13.16 12.88
N ILE A 73 10.80 -13.40 12.93
CA ILE A 73 9.86 -12.84 11.96
C ILE A 73 9.63 -11.33 12.15
N ASP A 74 9.80 -10.85 13.38
CA ASP A 74 9.82 -9.45 13.76
C ASP A 74 10.80 -8.64 12.91
N HIS A 75 12.02 -9.13 12.71
CA HIS A 75 13.02 -8.48 11.89
C HIS A 75 12.55 -8.35 10.43
N GLU A 76 12.02 -9.41 9.83
CA GLU A 76 11.51 -9.35 8.46
C GLU A 76 10.36 -8.34 8.30
N PHE A 77 9.50 -8.25 9.31
CA PHE A 77 8.41 -7.27 9.33
C PHE A 77 8.95 -5.84 9.43
N ILE A 78 9.94 -5.60 10.28
CA ILE A 78 10.60 -4.29 10.44
C ILE A 78 11.24 -3.86 9.11
N TRP A 79 11.91 -4.76 8.40
CA TRP A 79 12.47 -4.47 7.08
C TRP A 79 11.40 -4.09 6.05
N LEU A 80 10.23 -4.75 6.08
CA LEU A 80 9.07 -4.42 5.25
C LEU A 80 8.29 -3.18 5.73
N THR A 81 8.70 -2.54 6.81
CA THR A 81 8.07 -1.30 7.29
C THR A 81 9.06 -0.14 7.36
N ASN A 82 10.30 -0.33 6.91
CA ASN A 82 11.39 0.64 7.06
C ASN A 82 11.39 1.76 5.99
N ASN A 83 10.25 2.44 5.81
CA ASN A 83 10.19 3.69 5.04
C ASN A 83 9.30 4.72 5.74
N THR A 84 9.39 5.98 5.34
CA THR A 84 8.64 7.08 5.97
C THR A 84 7.11 6.90 5.97
N TYR A 85 6.57 6.06 5.08
CA TYR A 85 5.14 5.78 5.01
C TYR A 85 4.69 4.68 5.99
N MET A 86 5.58 3.73 6.32
CA MET A 86 5.30 2.54 7.11
C MET A 86 6.00 2.50 8.47
N GLU A 87 7.03 3.33 8.70
CA GLU A 87 7.96 3.26 9.85
C GLU A 87 7.24 3.16 11.19
N ALA A 88 6.18 3.96 11.39
CA ALA A 88 5.39 3.94 12.62
C ALA A 88 4.75 2.57 12.97
N GLN A 89 4.78 1.60 12.05
CA GLN A 89 4.26 0.25 12.27
C GLN A 89 5.31 -0.73 12.77
N SER A 90 6.61 -0.40 12.77
CA SER A 90 7.66 -1.29 13.27
C SER A 90 7.39 -1.75 14.70
N GLU A 91 6.93 -0.84 15.55
CA GLU A 91 6.61 -1.13 16.96
C GLU A 91 5.44 -2.11 17.14
N ALA A 92 4.56 -2.22 16.14
CA ALA A 92 3.41 -3.12 16.24
C ALA A 92 3.81 -4.59 16.27
N ILE A 93 4.92 -4.97 15.63
CA ILE A 93 5.41 -6.35 15.68
C ILE A 93 6.13 -6.66 17.00
N VAL A 94 6.73 -5.65 17.64
CA VAL A 94 7.42 -5.79 18.93
C VAL A 94 6.42 -5.88 20.08
N HIS A 95 5.33 -5.13 19.98
CA HIS A 95 4.27 -5.02 20.99
C HIS A 95 2.91 -5.47 20.45
N PRO A 96 2.76 -6.72 19.97
CA PRO A 96 1.52 -7.15 19.36
C PRO A 96 0.38 -7.19 20.39
N LEU A 97 -0.81 -6.73 19.96
CA LEU A 97 -2.04 -6.58 20.73
C LEU A 97 -2.01 -5.45 21.78
N GLU A 98 -0.85 -4.87 22.05
CA GLU A 98 -0.71 -3.74 22.97
C GLU A 98 -1.16 -2.43 22.32
N GLN A 99 -1.74 -1.55 23.13
CA GLN A 99 -2.18 -0.22 22.69
C GLN A 99 -1.05 0.80 22.94
N PRO A 100 -0.83 1.78 22.04
CA PRO A 100 -1.62 2.08 20.84
C PRO A 100 -1.22 1.28 19.58
N TYR A 101 -0.12 0.54 19.63
CA TYR A 101 0.53 -0.08 18.47
C TYR A 101 -0.39 -0.96 17.63
N HIS A 102 -1.18 -1.83 18.28
CA HIS A 102 -2.14 -2.68 17.60
C HIS A 102 -3.18 -1.88 16.80
N LYS A 103 -3.73 -0.83 17.41
CA LYS A 103 -4.75 0.02 16.77
C LYS A 103 -4.16 0.79 15.59
N ASP A 104 -2.95 1.30 15.72
CA ASP A 104 -2.31 2.05 14.64
C ASP A 104 -1.94 1.14 13.46
N PHE A 105 -1.54 -0.10 13.73
CA PHE A 105 -1.36 -1.11 12.68
C PHE A 105 -2.67 -1.44 11.97
N LEU A 106 -3.79 -1.61 12.69
CA LEU A 106 -5.10 -1.81 12.06
C LEU A 106 -5.50 -0.64 11.15
N LYS A 107 -5.24 0.60 11.56
CA LYS A 107 -5.48 1.78 10.71
C LYS A 107 -4.62 1.75 9.45
N LYS A 108 -3.32 1.44 9.57
CA LYS A 108 -2.41 1.39 8.41
C LYS A 108 -2.82 0.31 7.42
N ARG A 109 -3.31 -0.84 7.90
CA ARG A 109 -3.87 -1.89 7.03
C ARG A 109 -5.07 -1.41 6.23
N GLU A 110 -6.01 -0.72 6.87
CA GLU A 110 -7.14 -0.10 6.16
C GLU A 110 -6.69 0.97 5.16
N GLU A 111 -5.65 1.74 5.49
CA GLU A 111 -5.04 2.69 4.57
C GLU A 111 -4.45 2.00 3.33
N LEU A 112 -3.73 0.88 3.49
CA LEU A 112 -3.20 0.09 2.37
C LEU A 112 -4.32 -0.50 1.49
N ARG A 113 -5.42 -0.99 2.08
CA ARG A 113 -6.59 -1.47 1.33
C ARG A 113 -7.27 -0.38 0.52
N ARG A 114 -7.41 0.81 1.12
CA ARG A 114 -7.91 1.99 0.43
C ARG A 114 -6.98 2.41 -0.70
N LEU A 115 -5.66 2.40 -0.47
CA LEU A 115 -4.64 2.69 -1.48
C LEU A 115 -4.76 1.72 -2.67
N ALA A 116 -4.90 0.41 -2.43
CA ALA A 116 -5.11 -0.57 -3.49
C ALA A 116 -6.37 -0.28 -4.31
N THR A 117 -7.48 0.06 -3.64
CA THR A 117 -8.74 0.44 -4.30
C THR A 117 -8.57 1.73 -5.12
N GLU A 118 -7.88 2.71 -4.56
CA GLU A 118 -7.62 4.00 -5.20
C GLU A 118 -6.78 3.84 -6.46
N ILE A 119 -5.72 3.02 -6.44
CA ILE A 119 -4.90 2.69 -7.61
C ILE A 119 -5.79 2.15 -8.74
N ARG A 120 -6.71 1.22 -8.42
CA ARG A 120 -7.64 0.63 -9.39
C ARG A 120 -8.56 1.67 -10.05
N LEU A 121 -8.91 2.72 -9.33
CA LEU A 121 -9.79 3.80 -9.81
C LEU A 121 -9.04 4.86 -10.63
N ILE A 122 -7.85 5.27 -10.21
CA ILE A 122 -7.18 6.43 -10.79
C ILE A 122 -6.25 6.09 -11.96
N PHE A 123 -5.78 4.84 -12.07
CA PHE A 123 -4.92 4.37 -13.16
C PHE A 123 -5.69 3.52 -14.18
N LYS A 124 -5.15 3.43 -15.40
CA LYS A 124 -5.74 2.60 -16.46
C LYS A 124 -5.29 1.14 -16.35
N LYS A 125 -6.13 0.22 -16.83
CA LYS A 125 -5.75 -1.19 -17.03
C LYS A 125 -4.60 -1.31 -18.05
N PRO A 126 -3.71 -2.31 -17.91
CA PRO A 126 -3.69 -3.34 -16.85
C PRO A 126 -2.93 -2.93 -15.57
N ILE A 127 -2.28 -1.77 -15.58
CA ILE A 127 -1.36 -1.32 -14.50
C ILE A 127 -2.06 -1.18 -13.16
N ASN A 128 -3.27 -0.65 -13.19
CA ASN A 128 -4.07 -0.43 -12.00
C ASN A 128 -4.28 -1.75 -11.22
N GLU A 129 -4.46 -2.87 -11.92
CA GLU A 129 -4.61 -4.18 -11.29
C GLU A 129 -3.27 -4.73 -10.80
N LEU A 130 -2.19 -4.55 -11.55
CA LEU A 130 -0.86 -5.01 -11.11
C LEU A 130 -0.44 -4.36 -9.79
N TYR A 131 -0.49 -3.03 -9.70
CA TYR A 131 -0.13 -2.33 -8.46
C TYR A 131 -1.18 -2.49 -7.37
N GLY A 132 -2.47 -2.50 -7.71
CA GLY A 132 -3.54 -2.77 -6.74
C GLY A 132 -3.35 -4.13 -6.06
N LYS A 133 -3.08 -5.17 -6.87
CA LYS A 133 -2.81 -6.53 -6.37
C LYS A 133 -1.53 -6.60 -5.53
N PHE A 134 -0.47 -5.93 -5.94
CA PHE A 134 0.77 -5.87 -5.16
C PHE A 134 0.53 -5.27 -3.76
N VAL A 135 -0.16 -4.13 -3.67
CA VAL A 135 -0.45 -3.48 -2.38
C VAL A 135 -1.33 -4.37 -1.49
N GLU A 136 -2.32 -5.06 -2.04
CA GLU A 136 -3.13 -6.03 -1.30
C GLU A 136 -2.31 -7.20 -0.75
N CYS A 137 -1.45 -7.79 -1.59
CA CYS A 137 -0.57 -8.87 -1.14
C CYS A 137 0.41 -8.36 -0.08
N TYR A 138 0.88 -7.12 -0.18
CA TYR A 138 1.76 -6.50 0.81
C TYR A 138 1.07 -6.36 2.17
N GLU A 139 -0.15 -5.80 2.21
CA GLU A 139 -0.96 -5.71 3.43
C GLU A 139 -1.23 -7.08 4.04
N LYS A 140 -1.63 -8.05 3.21
CA LYS A 140 -1.92 -9.42 3.64
C LYS A 140 -0.69 -10.07 4.26
N THR A 141 0.49 -9.91 3.66
CA THR A 141 1.76 -10.44 4.18
C THR A 141 2.09 -9.84 5.54
N LEU A 142 2.07 -8.51 5.67
CA LEU A 142 2.29 -7.85 6.96
C LEU A 142 1.34 -8.38 8.04
N PHE A 143 0.06 -8.55 7.71
CA PHE A 143 -0.90 -9.08 8.66
C PHE A 143 -0.61 -10.53 9.06
N ARG A 144 -0.20 -11.38 8.12
CA ARG A 144 0.15 -12.77 8.45
C ARG A 144 1.40 -12.86 9.31
N MET A 145 2.41 -12.03 9.05
CA MET A 145 3.60 -11.92 9.90
C MET A 145 3.22 -11.48 11.31
N TYR A 146 2.37 -10.46 11.43
CA TYR A 146 1.82 -10.00 12.72
C TYR A 146 1.05 -11.09 13.47
N GLN A 147 0.19 -11.83 12.79
CA GLN A 147 -0.54 -12.95 13.40
C GLN A 147 0.40 -14.09 13.83
N TYR A 148 1.47 -14.32 13.08
CA TYR A 148 2.45 -15.34 13.39
C TYR A 148 3.29 -14.95 14.60
N GLN A 149 3.72 -13.68 14.71
CA GLN A 149 4.43 -13.16 15.90
C GLN A 149 3.62 -13.36 17.19
N ILE A 150 2.30 -13.14 17.16
CA ILE A 150 1.44 -13.42 18.33
C ILE A 150 1.55 -14.88 18.80
N ILE A 151 1.70 -15.83 17.88
CA ILE A 151 1.85 -17.25 18.24
C ILE A 151 3.25 -17.50 18.78
N ILE A 152 4.28 -16.92 18.17
CA ILE A 152 5.66 -17.00 18.64
C ILE A 152 5.79 -16.46 20.07
N ASP A 153 5.23 -15.28 20.38
CA ASP A 153 5.27 -14.70 21.71
C ASP A 153 4.61 -15.59 22.76
N LYS A 154 3.50 -16.24 22.40
CA LYS A 154 2.82 -17.19 23.29
C LYS A 154 3.67 -18.43 23.54
N MET A 155 4.29 -18.97 22.50
CA MET A 155 5.22 -20.11 22.63
C MET A 155 6.42 -19.75 23.50
N MET A 156 7.01 -18.57 23.30
CA MET A 156 8.16 -18.09 24.07
C MET A 156 7.80 -17.87 25.55
N LYS A 157 6.65 -17.24 25.84
CA LYS A 157 6.15 -17.07 27.20
C LYS A 157 5.86 -18.39 27.92
N GLU A 158 5.44 -19.43 27.18
CA GLU A 158 5.24 -20.76 27.77
C GLU A 158 6.58 -21.46 28.02
N ASN A 159 7.52 -21.35 27.07
CA ASN A 159 8.87 -21.89 27.19
C ASN A 159 9.68 -21.26 28.35
N GLU A 160 9.46 -19.97 28.64
CA GLU A 160 10.05 -19.29 29.80
C GLU A 160 9.56 -19.86 31.14
N LYS A 161 8.29 -20.32 31.20
CA LYS A 161 7.71 -20.92 32.41
C LYS A 161 8.11 -22.37 32.56
N ASN A 162 8.15 -23.10 31.46
CA ASN A 162 8.51 -24.50 31.42
C ASN A 162 9.32 -24.78 30.15
N PRO A 163 10.67 -24.89 30.25
CA PRO A 163 11.52 -25.13 29.10
C PRO A 163 11.13 -26.40 28.34
N MET A 164 10.80 -26.24 27.06
CA MET A 164 10.33 -27.29 26.15
C MET A 164 11.06 -27.20 24.82
N THR A 165 11.09 -28.30 24.07
CA THR A 165 11.58 -28.25 22.68
C THR A 165 10.56 -27.57 21.76
N ALA A 166 11.01 -27.12 20.59
CA ALA A 166 10.11 -26.56 19.58
C ALA A 166 9.01 -27.55 19.15
N GLU A 167 9.31 -28.85 19.08
CA GLU A 167 8.33 -29.88 18.71
C GLU A 167 7.28 -30.08 19.80
N GLU A 168 7.65 -29.90 21.08
CA GLU A 168 6.72 -29.96 22.20
C GLU A 168 5.79 -28.75 22.20
N LEU A 169 6.31 -27.54 22.02
CA LEU A 169 5.51 -26.31 21.93
C LEU A 169 4.51 -26.37 20.76
N GLN A 170 4.90 -26.96 19.63
CA GLN A 170 4.00 -27.16 18.48
C GLN A 170 2.79 -28.08 18.77
N LYS A 171 2.81 -28.87 19.85
CA LYS A 171 1.64 -29.66 20.27
C LYS A 171 0.58 -28.80 20.98
N PHE A 172 1.01 -27.68 21.58
CA PHE A 172 0.14 -26.77 22.33
C PHE A 172 -0.32 -25.57 21.50
N PHE A 173 0.48 -25.17 20.51
CA PHE A 173 0.23 -23.99 19.70
C PHE A 173 0.10 -24.34 18.21
N PRO A 174 -0.87 -23.77 17.47
CA PRO A 174 -1.07 -24.02 16.05
C PRO A 174 -0.02 -23.32 15.16
N GLU A 175 1.24 -23.26 15.60
CA GLU A 175 2.33 -22.53 14.95
C GLU A 175 2.52 -22.94 13.49
N LYS A 176 2.54 -24.26 13.19
CA LYS A 176 2.74 -24.76 11.83
C LYS A 176 1.68 -24.26 10.85
N GLU A 177 0.41 -24.20 11.28
CA GLU A 177 -0.68 -23.67 10.46
C GLU A 177 -0.51 -22.17 10.19
N HIS A 178 -0.13 -21.39 11.20
CA HIS A 178 0.16 -19.97 11.04
C HIS A 178 1.39 -19.71 10.17
N ARG A 179 2.44 -20.53 10.31
CA ARG A 179 3.65 -20.48 9.47
C ARG A 179 3.33 -20.72 8.00
N ILE A 180 2.53 -21.74 7.69
CA ILE A 180 2.09 -22.03 6.32
C ILE A 180 1.32 -20.84 5.74
N ARG A 181 0.33 -20.30 6.47
CA ARG A 181 -0.44 -19.13 6.02
C ARG A 181 0.43 -17.89 5.75
N MET A 182 1.46 -17.69 6.56
CA MET A 182 2.43 -16.61 6.37
C MET A 182 3.26 -16.83 5.10
N TYR A 183 3.81 -18.03 4.92
CA TYR A 183 4.56 -18.39 3.73
C TYR A 183 3.73 -18.32 2.44
N ASP A 184 2.45 -18.69 2.48
CA ASP A 184 1.54 -18.54 1.34
C ASP A 184 1.35 -17.06 0.97
N ALA A 185 1.17 -16.17 1.96
CA ALA A 185 1.06 -14.74 1.73
C ALA A 185 2.36 -14.14 1.15
N MET A 186 3.53 -14.56 1.66
CA MET A 186 4.83 -14.15 1.12
C MET A 186 5.02 -14.62 -0.33
N GLU A 187 4.52 -15.82 -0.69
CA GLU A 187 4.56 -16.30 -2.07
C GLU A 187 3.65 -15.47 -2.98
N GLU A 188 2.43 -15.16 -2.54
CA GLU A 188 1.52 -14.28 -3.28
C GLU A 188 2.14 -12.90 -3.52
N LEU A 189 2.81 -12.33 -2.50
CA LEU A 189 3.51 -11.06 -2.63
C LEU A 189 4.64 -11.14 -3.66
N LYS A 190 5.46 -12.19 -3.61
CA LYS A 190 6.50 -12.44 -4.60
C LYS A 190 5.96 -12.54 -6.01
N VAL A 191 4.91 -13.32 -6.22
CA VAL A 191 4.25 -13.47 -7.53
C VAL A 191 3.72 -12.11 -8.02
N SER A 192 3.11 -11.32 -7.15
CA SER A 192 2.60 -9.99 -7.50
C SER A 192 3.72 -9.00 -7.86
N TYR A 193 4.86 -9.06 -7.17
CA TYR A 193 6.05 -8.27 -7.50
C TYR A 193 6.64 -8.70 -8.85
N GLN A 194 6.78 -10.00 -9.09
CA GLN A 194 7.32 -10.50 -10.36
C GLN A 194 6.45 -10.07 -11.54
N ALA A 195 5.12 -10.06 -11.37
CA ALA A 195 4.20 -9.54 -12.39
C ALA A 195 4.42 -8.05 -12.71
N LEU A 196 4.78 -7.21 -11.73
CA LEU A 196 5.15 -5.81 -11.97
C LEU A 196 6.42 -5.71 -12.81
N VAL A 197 7.44 -6.51 -12.49
CA VAL A 197 8.73 -6.55 -13.18
C VAL A 197 8.55 -7.02 -14.63
N ASP A 198 7.90 -8.16 -14.83
CA ASP A 198 7.69 -8.78 -16.15
C ASP A 198 6.91 -7.86 -17.10
N GLN A 199 5.96 -7.09 -16.54
CA GLN A 199 5.14 -6.16 -17.30
C GLN A 199 5.79 -4.78 -17.47
N LYS A 200 7.00 -4.55 -16.95
CA LYS A 200 7.67 -3.24 -16.92
C LYS A 200 6.72 -2.15 -16.39
N ALA A 201 6.02 -2.46 -15.30
CA ALA A 201 4.94 -1.63 -14.79
C ALA A 201 5.38 -0.20 -14.46
N ASP A 202 6.61 -0.01 -13.95
CA ASP A 202 7.19 1.31 -13.65
C ASP A 202 7.35 2.19 -14.91
N GLU A 203 7.82 1.63 -16.02
CA GLU A 203 7.95 2.37 -17.28
C GLU A 203 6.59 2.79 -17.84
N LYS A 204 5.56 1.97 -17.60
CA LYS A 204 4.23 2.23 -18.12
C LYS A 204 3.43 3.18 -17.20
N ILE A 205 3.58 3.09 -15.88
CA ILE A 205 2.81 3.93 -14.93
C ILE A 205 3.27 5.39 -14.99
N THR A 206 4.56 5.63 -15.19
CA THR A 206 5.11 6.98 -15.36
C THR A 206 4.51 7.72 -16.56
N LYS A 207 4.14 7.00 -17.63
CA LYS A 207 3.40 7.55 -18.78
C LYS A 207 1.97 7.96 -18.44
N TYR A 208 1.32 7.32 -17.47
CA TYR A 208 -0.03 7.68 -17.03
C TYR A 208 -0.06 8.80 -15.99
N ILE A 209 1.08 9.08 -15.36
CA ILE A 209 1.24 10.21 -14.45
C ILE A 209 1.43 11.50 -15.25
N ARG A 210 2.22 11.49 -16.33
CA ARG A 210 2.41 12.68 -17.17
C ARG A 210 1.08 13.09 -17.84
N LEU A 211 0.80 14.40 -17.81
CA LEU A 211 -0.35 15.04 -18.49
C LEU A 211 -0.19 15.01 -20.02
#